data_AF-T0ZD80-F1
#
_entry.id   AF-T0ZD80-F1
#
_cell.length_a   1.000
_cell.length_b   1.000
_cell.length_c   1.000
_cell.angle_alpha   90.00
_cell.angle_beta   90.00
_cell.angle_gamma   90.00
#
_symmetry.space_group_name_H-M   'P 1'
#
loop_
_entity.id
_entity.type
_entity.pdbx_description
1 polymer ?
#
loop_
_entity_poly.entity_id
_entity_poly.type
_entity_poly.pdbx_seq_one_letter_code
_entity_poly.pdbx_strand_id
1 'polypeptide(L)' 'MQLVECVPNFSEGRNRDVVDNVVAAIQSVKGVKVLDREMDPDHNRSVVTFIAEPDKAGMA' A
#
# COMPACT_ATOMS: atom_id res chain seq x y z
N MET A 1 11.90 4.78 18.47
CA MET A 1 10.80 4.18 17.68
C MET A 1 11.37 3.83 16.32
N GLN A 2 11.25 2.57 15.90
CA GLN A 2 11.72 2.12 14.58
C GLN A 2 10.53 2.06 13.64
N LEU A 3 10.69 2.62 12.44
CA LEU A 3 9.71 2.55 11.38
C LEU A 3 10.37 1.87 10.18
N VAL A 4 9.57 1.11 9.45
CA VAL A 4 9.95 0.55 8.15
C VAL A 4 9.05 1.14 7.08
N GLU A 5 9.61 1.31 5.89
CA GLU A 5 8.86 1.65 4.68
C GLU A 5 8.52 0.36 3.93
N CYS A 6 7.26 0.24 3.53
CA CYS A 6 6.75 -0.84 2.72
C CYS A 6 6.26 -0.27 1.40
N VAL A 7 6.72 -0.87 0.30
CA VAL A 7 6.42 -0.42 -1.07
C VAL A 7 5.84 -1.59 -1.88
N PRO A 8 4.69 -2.18 -1.49
CA PRO A 8 4.04 -3.22 -2.28
C PRO A 8 3.68 -2.72 -3.68
N ASN A 9 3.84 -3.63 -4.64
CA ASN A 9 3.46 -3.44 -6.03
C ASN A 9 2.32 -4.42 -6.36
N PHE A 10 1.20 -3.87 -6.82
CA PHE A 10 0.02 -4.63 -7.21
C PHE A 10 -0.13 -4.61 -8.73
N SER A 11 -0.43 -5.76 -9.34
CA SER A 11 -0.67 -5.90 -10.79
C SER A 11 -2.07 -5.40 -11.21
N GLU A 12 -2.46 -4.23 -10.71
CA GLU A 12 -3.68 -3.50 -11.06
C GLU A 12 -3.37 -2.01 -11.09
N GLY A 13 -3.52 -1.38 -12.26
CA GLY A 13 -3.24 0.05 -12.47
C GLY A 13 -4.37 0.80 -13.19
N ARG A 14 -5.50 0.14 -13.47
CA ARG A 14 -6.58 0.67 -14.30
C ARG A 14 -7.88 0.80 -13.52
N ASN A 15 -8.23 -0.21 -12.72
CA ASN A 15 -9.42 -0.20 -11.89
C ASN A 15 -9.15 0.52 -10.57
N ARG A 16 -9.57 1.78 -10.49
CA ARG A 16 -9.40 2.62 -9.30
C ARG A 16 -10.12 2.06 -8.07
N ASP A 17 -11.30 1.46 -8.23
CA ASP A 17 -12.06 0.91 -7.10
C ASP A 17 -11.32 -0.26 -6.45
N VAL A 18 -10.63 -1.09 -7.26
CA VAL A 18 -9.80 -2.19 -6.75
C VAL A 18 -8.61 -1.64 -5.97
N VAL A 19 -7.89 -0.64 -6.51
CA VAL A 19 -6.74 -0.04 -5.82
C VAL A 19 -7.17 0.71 -4.56
N ASP A 20 -8.31 1.41 -4.59
CA ASP A 20 -8.87 2.10 -3.43
C ASP A 20 -9.21 1.12 -2.30
N ASN A 21 -9.76 -0.06 -2.63
CA ASN A 21 -10.01 -1.12 -1.64
C ASN A 21 -8.72 -1.69 -1.03
N VAL A 22 -7.66 -1.85 -1.83
CA VAL A 22 -6.34 -2.28 -1.32
C VAL A 22 -5.76 -1.24 -0.36
N VAL A 23 -5.82 0.04 -0.71
CA VAL A 23 -5.33 1.14 0.14
C VAL A 23 -6.13 1.21 1.43
N ALA A 24 -7.46 1.07 1.36
CA ALA A 24 -8.32 1.04 2.53
C ALA A 24 -7.98 -0.14 3.47
N ALA A 25 -7.69 -1.32 2.92
CA ALA A 25 -7.25 -2.48 3.70
C ALA A 25 -5.91 -2.19 4.42
N ILE A 26 -4.93 -1.62 3.73
CA ILE A 26 -3.65 -1.20 4.33
C ILE A 26 -3.87 -0.18 5.46
N GLN A 27 -4.70 0.84 5.24
CA GLN A 27 -5.02 1.88 6.23
C GLN A 27 -5.79 1.36 7.45
N SER A 28 -6.51 0.25 7.31
CA SER A 28 -7.27 -0.36 8.41
C SER A 28 -6.39 -0.97 9.49
N VAL A 29 -5.11 -1.23 9.18
CA VAL A 29 -4.14 -1.77 10.15
C VAL A 29 -3.68 -0.66 11.09
N LYS A 30 -3.95 -0.83 12.38
CA LYS A 30 -3.53 0.12 13.42
C LYS A 30 -2.00 0.28 13.43
N GLY A 31 -1.53 1.52 13.34
CA GLY A 31 -0.10 1.85 13.32
C GLY A 31 0.50 1.96 11.92
N VAL A 32 -0.29 1.71 10.86
CA VAL A 32 0.11 1.97 9.48
C VAL A 32 -0.27 3.40 9.08
N LYS A 33 0.61 4.05 8.31
CA LYS A 33 0.32 5.32 7.64
C LYS A 33 0.69 5.21 6.16
N VAL A 34 -0.31 5.31 5.29
CA VAL A 34 -0.08 5.44 3.84
C VAL A 34 0.50 6.82 3.56
N LEU A 35 1.59 6.84 2.81
CA LEU A 35 2.31 8.04 2.39
C LEU A 35 1.96 8.41 0.95
N ASP A 36 1.85 7.41 0.08
CA ASP A 36 1.59 7.64 -1.33
C ASP A 36 0.89 6.44 -2.01
N ARG A 37 0.25 6.73 -3.14
CA ARG A 37 -0.33 5.75 -4.05
C ARG A 37 -0.15 6.25 -5.48
N GLU A 38 0.60 5.48 -6.25
CA GLU A 38 0.79 5.69 -7.69
C GLU A 38 0.06 4.61 -8.49
N MET A 39 -0.61 5.00 -9.57
CA MET A 39 -1.24 4.08 -10.51
C MET A 39 -0.67 4.32 -11.91
N ASP A 40 -0.26 3.24 -12.57
CA ASP A 40 0.27 3.23 -13.92
C ASP A 40 -0.64 2.35 -14.81
N PRO A 41 -1.56 2.95 -15.57
CA PRO A 41 -2.49 2.21 -16.41
C PRO A 41 -1.83 1.58 -17.65
N ASP A 42 -0.70 2.13 -18.11
CA ASP A 42 0.05 1.64 -19.27
C ASP A 42 0.69 0.30 -18.94
N HIS A 43 1.30 0.19 -17.75
CA HIS A 43 1.92 -1.05 -17.26
C HIS A 43 0.98 -1.93 -16.41
N ASN A 44 -0.27 -1.50 -16.20
CA ASN A 44 -1.27 -2.16 -15.36
C ASN A 44 -0.75 -2.51 -13.95
N ARG A 45 -0.14 -1.53 -13.29
CA ARG A 45 0.38 -1.68 -11.93
C ARG A 45 0.01 -0.50 -11.04
N SER A 46 0.02 -0.72 -9.74
CA SER A 46 -0.01 0.33 -8.73
C SER A 46 1.05 0.08 -7.66
N VAL A 47 1.57 1.16 -7.11
CA VAL A 47 2.52 1.15 -6.01
C VAL A 47 1.88 1.90 -4.85
N VAL A 48 1.86 1.28 -3.67
CA VAL A 48 1.39 1.94 -2.46
C VAL A 48 2.58 2.04 -1.51
N THR A 49 2.90 3.24 -1.07
CA THR A 49 3.98 3.49 -0.12
C THR A 49 3.38 3.77 1.25
N PHE A 50 3.81 3.03 2.27
CA PHE A 50 3.36 3.24 3.64
C PHE A 50 4.48 2.99 4.64
N ILE A 51 4.33 3.55 5.84
CA ILE A 51 5.21 3.30 6.98
C ILE A 51 4.46 2.60 8.11
N ALA A 52 5.17 1.75 8.84
CA ALA A 52 4.65 1.03 9.99
C ALA A 52 5.77 0.65 10.97
N GLU A 53 5.39 0.23 12.19
CA GLU A 53 6.32 -0.50 13.06
C GLU A 53 6.62 -1.89 12.47
N PRO A 54 7.84 -2.45 12.67
CA PRO A 54 8.25 -3.72 12.04
C PRO A 54 7.29 -4.89 12.27
N ASP A 55 6.65 -4.97 13.44
CA ASP A 55 5.68 -6.01 13.80
C ASP A 55 4.32 -5.87 13.09
N LYS A 56 4.05 -4.70 12.49
CA LYS A 56 2.86 -4.42 11.67
C LYS A 56 3.13 -4.52 10.17
N ALA A 57 4.39 -4.47 9.75
CA ALA A 57 4.80 -4.52 8.35
C ALA A 57 4.82 -5.94 7.77
N GLY A 58 5.03 -6.96 8.63
CA GLY A 58 4.98 -8.35 8.23
C GLY A 58 3.54 -8.79 7.94
N MET A 59 3.25 -9.18 6.69
CA MET A 59 2.10 -10.00 6.38
C MET A 59 2.30 -11.36 7.06
N ALA A 60 1.61 -11.59 8.18
CA ALA A 60 1.30 -12.94 8.62
C ALA A 60 0.22 -13.53 7.71
#